data_AF-A0A6A4KU47-F1
#
_entry.id   AF-A0A6A4KU47-F1
#
_cell.length_a   1.000
_cell.length_b   1.000
_cell.length_c   1.000
_cell.angle_alpha   90.00
_cell.angle_beta   90.00
_cell.angle_gamma   90.00
#
_symmetry.space_group_name_H-M   'P 1'
#
loop_
_entity.id
_entity.type
_entity.pdbx_description
1 polymer ?
#
loop_
_entity_poly.entity_id
_entity_poly.type
_entity_poly.pdbx_seq_one_letter_code
_entity_poly.pdbx_strand_id
1 'polypeptide(L)'
;MTPASSIVSVLGLISNAEADNRATSIFNGTYVNNRDQVYAFYTPINSSILSTFFVDELGSLKCLTWVGKWVEFYSVPGDQCATYGRCGAYGYCDSNNRQDFECTCLPGYEPRSAEEWHLRDASGGCIKGRKALSMCGNGEGFVKVVNAYIPDTSKARLLKSLSV
;
A
#
# COMPACT_ATOMS: atom_id res chain seq x y z
N MET A 1 26.28 17.33 -0.74
CA MET A 1 25.16 17.71 0.15
C MET A 1 24.02 16.74 -0.11
N THR A 2 23.92 15.68 0.69
CA THR A 2 22.89 14.64 0.59
C THR A 2 21.65 15.07 1.39
N PRO A 3 20.42 14.98 0.86
CA PRO A 3 19.23 15.26 1.66
C PRO A 3 19.09 14.16 2.71
N ALA A 4 18.87 14.55 3.96
CA ALA A 4 18.68 13.68 5.09
C ALA A 4 17.57 12.65 4.80
N SER A 5 17.95 11.37 4.86
CA SER A 5 17.01 10.25 4.79
C SER A 5 16.19 10.26 6.08
N SER A 6 14.92 10.68 6.00
CA SER A 6 13.97 10.43 7.07
C SER A 6 13.84 8.93 7.24
N ILE A 7 14.33 8.40 8.37
CA ILE A 7 14.17 7.01 8.76
C ILE A 7 12.70 6.84 9.13
N VAL A 8 11.90 6.30 8.22
CA VAL A 8 10.58 5.78 8.60
C VAL A 8 10.83 4.40 9.20
N SER A 9 10.66 4.27 10.52
CA SER A 9 10.63 2.97 11.18
C SER A 9 9.38 2.22 10.74
N VAL A 10 9.45 1.59 9.57
CA VAL A 10 8.43 0.67 9.10
C VAL A 10 8.71 -0.65 9.81
N LEU A 11 8.08 -0.86 10.97
CA LEU A 11 7.84 -2.22 11.46
C LEU A 11 6.79 -2.85 10.54
N GLY A 12 7.25 -3.23 9.34
CA GLY A 12 6.45 -3.84 8.30
C GLY A 12 7.02 -5.20 8.03
N LEU A 13 6.30 -6.21 8.50
CA LEU A 13 6.47 -7.59 8.08
C LEU A 13 6.44 -7.63 6.56
N ILE A 14 7.58 -7.98 5.97
CA ILE A 14 7.63 -8.50 4.61
C ILE A 14 6.73 -9.73 4.62
N SER A 15 5.80 -9.81 3.66
CA SER A 15 4.61 -10.68 3.64
C SER A 15 3.49 -10.18 4.56
N ASN A 16 2.65 -9.32 4.01
CA ASN A 16 1.36 -9.76 3.51
C ASN A 16 0.99 -8.78 2.41
N ALA A 17 0.63 -9.28 1.22
CA ALA A 17 -0.57 -8.72 0.62
C ALA A 17 -1.62 -8.92 1.72
N GLU A 18 -1.82 -7.92 2.56
CA GLU A 18 -2.94 -7.92 3.49
C GLU A 18 -4.13 -8.05 2.56
N ALA A 19 -4.61 -9.29 2.50
CA ALA A 19 -5.84 -9.64 1.84
C ALA A 19 -6.84 -8.59 2.28
N ASP A 20 -7.54 -8.03 1.29
CA ASP A 20 -8.83 -7.40 1.52
C ASP A 20 -9.54 -8.16 2.65
N ASN A 21 -9.69 -7.50 3.81
CA ASN A 21 -10.21 -8.09 5.05
C ASN A 21 -11.71 -8.46 4.94
N ARG A 22 -12.23 -8.57 3.72
CA ARG A 22 -13.60 -8.91 3.37
C ARG A 22 -13.74 -10.23 2.60
N ALA A 23 -12.63 -10.83 2.12
CA ALA A 23 -12.66 -12.13 1.46
C ALA A 23 -11.99 -13.21 2.33
N THR A 24 -12.73 -14.25 2.72
CA THR A 24 -12.11 -15.46 3.27
C THR A 24 -11.19 -16.06 2.20
N SER A 25 -9.87 -15.98 2.41
CA SER A 25 -8.90 -16.48 1.43
C SER A 25 -9.11 -17.97 1.16
N ILE A 26 -9.22 -18.33 -0.12
CA ILE A 26 -9.31 -19.72 -0.57
C ILE A 26 -7.95 -20.31 -0.96
N PHE A 27 -6.87 -19.54 -0.81
CA PHE A 27 -5.49 -19.90 -1.13
C PHE A 27 -4.56 -19.75 0.09
N ASN A 28 -3.59 -20.65 0.19
CA ASN A 28 -2.40 -20.48 1.01
C ASN A 28 -1.32 -19.80 0.18
N GLY A 29 -0.83 -18.65 0.64
CA GLY A 29 0.29 -17.93 0.04
C GLY A 29 1.61 -18.31 0.70
N THR A 30 2.63 -18.59 -0.10
CA THR A 30 4.01 -18.75 0.37
C THR A 30 4.90 -17.72 -0.31
N TYR A 31 5.73 -17.04 0.48
CA TYR A 31 6.73 -16.11 -0.01
C TYR A 31 8.13 -16.64 0.33
N VAL A 32 8.99 -16.73 -0.68
CA VAL A 32 10.37 -17.14 -0.53
C VAL A 32 11.26 -15.99 -0.97
N ASN A 33 12.18 -15.61 -0.08
CA ASN A 33 13.21 -14.63 -0.36
C ASN A 33 14.52 -15.11 0.27
N ASN A 34 15.40 -15.64 -0.56
CA ASN A 34 16.71 -16.10 -0.16
C ASN A 34 17.76 -15.64 -1.18
N ARG A 35 18.99 -16.16 -1.07
CA ARG A 35 20.10 -15.74 -1.95
C ARG A 35 19.94 -16.20 -3.40
N ASP A 36 19.16 -17.25 -3.62
CA ASP A 36 19.05 -17.93 -4.91
C ASP A 36 17.77 -17.52 -5.65
N GLN A 37 16.69 -17.27 -4.92
CA GLN A 37 15.37 -17.05 -5.49
C GLN A 37 14.50 -16.11 -4.64
N VAL A 38 13.72 -15.30 -5.36
CA VAL A 38 12.68 -14.44 -4.80
C VAL A 38 11.40 -14.70 -5.59
N TYR A 39 10.41 -15.33 -4.95
CA TYR A 39 9.14 -15.63 -5.58
C TYR A 39 8.03 -15.77 -4.55
N ALA A 40 6.81 -15.58 -5.01
CA ALA A 40 5.59 -15.90 -4.26
C ALA A 40 4.77 -16.88 -5.09
N PHE A 41 4.08 -17.81 -4.42
CA PHE A 41 3.12 -18.68 -5.07
C PHE A 41 1.93 -18.93 -4.16
N TYR A 42 0.78 -19.21 -4.79
CA TYR A 42 -0.50 -19.40 -4.12
C TYR A 42 -1.05 -20.77 -4.47
N THR A 43 -1.35 -21.57 -3.46
CA THR A 43 -1.94 -22.90 -3.62
C THR A 43 -3.36 -22.92 -3.07
N PRO A 44 -4.34 -23.52 -3.75
CA PRO A 44 -5.69 -23.64 -3.19
C PRO A 44 -5.67 -24.41 -1.86
N ILE A 45 -6.46 -23.96 -0.88
CA ILE A 45 -6.56 -24.63 0.44
C ILE A 45 -7.20 -26.01 0.30
N ASN A 46 -8.12 -26.16 -0.66
CA ASN A 46 -8.77 -27.42 -1.00
C ASN A 46 -8.44 -27.78 -2.45
N SER A 47 -7.98 -29.01 -2.68
CA SER A 47 -7.62 -29.52 -4.02
C SER A 47 -8.79 -29.54 -5.02
N SER A 48 -10.03 -29.48 -4.55
CA SER A 48 -11.23 -29.39 -5.39
C SER A 48 -11.46 -27.99 -5.97
N ILE A 49 -10.76 -26.97 -5.46
CA ILE A 49 -10.87 -25.60 -5.96
C ILE A 49 -10.06 -25.52 -7.26
N LEU A 50 -10.79 -25.28 -8.36
CA LEU A 50 -10.20 -24.95 -9.64
C LEU A 50 -10.23 -23.44 -9.83
N SER A 51 -9.05 -22.83 -9.87
CA SER A 51 -8.89 -21.39 -10.09
C SER A 51 -7.73 -21.08 -11.03
N THR A 52 -7.81 -19.95 -11.72
CA THR A 52 -6.74 -19.46 -12.60
C THR A 52 -6.51 -17.97 -12.38
N PHE A 53 -5.24 -17.58 -12.30
CA PHE A 53 -4.83 -16.19 -12.31
C PHE A 53 -4.43 -15.79 -13.73
N PHE A 54 -4.81 -14.59 -14.15
CA PHE A 54 -4.44 -14.03 -15.45
C PHE A 54 -4.38 -12.51 -15.38
N VAL A 55 -3.62 -11.91 -16.27
CA VAL A 55 -3.60 -10.45 -16.47
C VAL A 55 -4.45 -10.15 -17.69
N ASP A 56 -5.39 -9.23 -17.55
CA ASP A 56 -6.23 -8.81 -18.68
C ASP A 56 -5.57 -7.72 -19.54
N GLU A 57 -6.25 -7.33 -20.61
CA GLU A 57 -5.78 -6.32 -21.57
C GLU A 57 -5.61 -4.92 -20.97
N LEU A 58 -6.22 -4.65 -19.82
CA LEU A 58 -6.08 -3.38 -19.09
C LEU A 58 -4.95 -3.43 -18.05
N GLY A 59 -4.24 -4.56 -17.94
CA GLY A 59 -3.17 -4.76 -16.96
C GLY A 59 -3.67 -5.11 -15.56
N SER A 60 -4.94 -5.48 -15.41
CA SER A 60 -5.50 -5.89 -14.11
C SER A 60 -5.22 -7.37 -13.85
N LEU A 61 -4.72 -7.69 -12.66
CA LEU A 61 -4.55 -9.09 -12.24
C LEU A 61 -5.89 -9.62 -11.74
N LYS A 62 -6.38 -10.69 -12.35
CA LYS A 62 -7.67 -11.32 -12.02
C LYS A 62 -7.49 -12.78 -11.62
N CYS A 63 -8.39 -13.25 -10.77
CA CYS A 63 -8.54 -14.66 -10.42
C CYS A 63 -9.96 -15.13 -10.76
N LEU A 64 -10.09 -16.15 -11.59
CA LEU A 64 -11.35 -16.85 -11.82
C LEU A 64 -11.38 -18.14 -11.00
N THR A 65 -12.53 -18.47 -10.43
CA THR A 65 -12.79 -19.73 -9.72
C THR A 65 -13.99 -20.44 -10.34
N TRP A 66 -13.90 -21.76 -10.47
CA TRP A 66 -14.96 -22.60 -11.03
C TRP A 66 -15.98 -23.01 -9.97
N VAL A 67 -17.25 -22.65 -10.19
CA VAL A 67 -18.40 -23.05 -9.34
C VAL A 67 -19.54 -23.66 -10.18
N GLY A 68 -19.19 -24.36 -11.26
CA GLY A 68 -20.11 -24.77 -12.34
C GLY A 68 -20.14 -23.77 -13.51
N LYS A 69 -19.56 -22.59 -13.30
CA LYS A 69 -19.14 -21.61 -14.30
C LYS A 69 -17.92 -20.86 -13.76
N TRP A 70 -17.17 -20.19 -14.62
CA TRP A 70 -16.11 -19.28 -14.18
C TRP A 70 -16.70 -18.03 -13.56
N VAL A 71 -16.27 -17.70 -12.34
CA VAL A 71 -16.67 -16.49 -11.61
C VAL A 71 -15.42 -15.77 -11.15
N GLU A 72 -15.40 -14.44 -11.28
CA GLU A 72 -14.33 -13.62 -10.73
C GLU A 72 -14.35 -13.68 -9.20
N PHE A 73 -13.26 -14.18 -8.64
CA PHE A 73 -13.04 -14.27 -7.20
C PHE A 73 -12.26 -13.06 -6.68
N TYR A 74 -11.32 -12.54 -7.47
CA TYR A 74 -10.40 -11.48 -7.06
C TYR A 74 -9.92 -10.66 -8.26
N SER A 75 -9.70 -9.37 -8.06
CA SER A 75 -9.15 -8.45 -9.06
C SER A 75 -8.30 -7.36 -8.40
N VAL A 76 -7.19 -6.97 -9.03
CA VAL A 76 -6.34 -5.84 -8.64
C VAL A 76 -6.08 -4.95 -9.85
N PRO A 77 -6.23 -3.61 -9.72
CA PRO A 77 -6.59 -2.87 -8.50
C PRO A 77 -8.06 -3.07 -8.09
N GLY A 78 -8.30 -3.32 -6.80
CA GLY A 78 -9.65 -3.60 -6.27
C GLY A 78 -10.45 -2.36 -5.89
N ASP A 79 -9.77 -1.24 -5.62
CA ASP A 79 -10.39 0.06 -5.35
C ASP A 79 -9.50 1.22 -5.87
N GLN A 80 -9.97 2.45 -5.68
CA GLN A 80 -9.27 3.65 -6.13
C GLN A 80 -7.92 3.85 -5.41
N CYS A 81 -7.80 3.38 -4.17
CA CYS A 81 -6.58 3.50 -3.35
C CYS A 81 -5.51 2.46 -3.71
N ALA A 82 -5.90 1.34 -4.32
CA ALA A 82 -4.98 0.34 -4.85
C ALA A 82 -4.21 0.84 -6.09
N THR A 83 -4.60 1.97 -6.67
CA THR A 83 -3.87 2.58 -7.78
C THR A 83 -2.59 3.25 -7.28
N TYR A 84 -1.45 2.90 -7.89
CA TYR A 84 -0.15 3.44 -7.50
C TYR A 84 -0.13 4.98 -7.57
N GLY A 85 0.30 5.62 -6.48
CA GLY A 85 0.45 7.07 -6.42
C GLY A 85 -0.87 7.86 -6.35
N ARG A 86 -2.01 7.23 -6.05
CA ARG A 86 -3.34 7.88 -6.01
C ARG A 86 -3.37 9.23 -5.26
N CYS A 87 -2.71 9.31 -4.11
CA CYS A 87 -2.69 10.51 -3.26
C CYS A 87 -1.37 11.28 -3.27
N GLY A 88 -0.48 10.99 -4.21
CA GLY A 88 0.82 11.65 -4.33
C GLY A 88 1.75 11.42 -3.12
N ALA A 89 2.87 12.15 -3.11
CA ALA A 89 3.87 12.02 -2.05
C ALA A 89 3.33 12.53 -0.70
N TYR A 90 3.60 11.78 0.38
CA TYR A 90 3.13 12.08 1.75
C TYR A 90 1.60 12.18 1.92
N GLY A 91 0.84 11.70 0.94
CA GLY A 91 -0.60 11.49 1.03
C GLY A 91 -0.93 10.08 1.54
N TYR A 92 -2.11 9.95 2.13
CA TYR A 92 -2.73 8.72 2.59
C TYR A 92 -4.10 8.57 1.93
N CYS A 93 -4.41 7.37 1.46
CA CYS A 93 -5.66 7.05 0.78
C CYS A 93 -6.54 6.20 1.69
N ASP A 94 -7.77 6.66 1.94
CA ASP A 94 -8.78 5.91 2.70
C ASP A 94 -9.99 5.56 1.82
N SER A 95 -10.09 4.31 1.40
CA SER A 95 -11.20 3.83 0.57
C SER A 95 -12.53 3.72 1.32
N ASN A 96 -12.54 3.86 2.65
CA ASN A 96 -13.78 3.97 3.42
C ASN A 96 -14.36 5.38 3.39
N ASN A 97 -13.55 6.39 3.04
CA ASN A 97 -14.02 7.77 2.94
C ASN A 97 -14.74 8.02 1.61
N ARG A 98 -15.93 7.43 1.45
CA ARG A 98 -16.69 7.44 0.18
C ARG A 98 -17.51 8.70 -0.05
N GLN A 99 -17.78 9.48 1.00
CA GLN A 99 -18.52 10.74 0.88
C GLN A 99 -17.60 11.93 0.57
N ASP A 100 -16.36 11.91 1.06
CA ASP A 100 -15.39 13.00 0.83
C ASP A 100 -14.33 12.61 -0.21
N PHE A 101 -13.28 13.43 -0.30
CA PHE A 101 -12.07 13.11 -1.06
C PHE A 101 -11.26 12.05 -0.30
N GLU A 102 -10.92 10.96 -0.96
CA GLU A 102 -10.25 9.79 -0.37
C GLU A 102 -8.82 10.08 0.09
N CYS A 103 -8.21 11.16 -0.41
CA CYS A 103 -6.86 11.55 -0.09
C CYS A 103 -6.79 12.55 1.06
N THR A 104 -5.92 12.25 2.02
CA THR A 104 -5.57 13.14 3.14
C THR A 104 -4.06 13.23 3.29
N CYS A 105 -3.54 14.35 3.76
CA CYS A 105 -2.11 14.45 4.05
C CYS A 105 -1.77 13.71 5.35
N LEU A 106 -0.59 13.08 5.39
CA LEU A 106 -0.08 12.48 6.61
C LEU A 106 0.05 13.54 7.74
N PRO A 107 -0.02 13.13 9.02
CA PRO A 107 0.13 14.06 10.14
C PRO A 107 1.39 14.93 10.01
N GLY A 108 1.22 16.26 10.12
CA GLY A 108 2.30 17.24 9.97
C GLY A 108 2.54 17.73 8.53
N TYR A 109 1.77 17.25 7.56
CA TYR A 109 1.82 17.69 6.17
C TYR A 109 0.54 18.44 5.76
N GLU A 110 0.66 19.32 4.78
CA GLU A 110 -0.44 20.08 4.18
C GLU A 110 -0.41 19.94 2.65
N PRO A 111 -1.56 20.08 1.96
CA PRO A 111 -1.60 20.01 0.50
C PRO A 111 -0.62 20.98 -0.13
N ARG A 112 0.09 20.54 -1.18
CA ARG A 112 1.01 21.43 -1.91
C ARG A 112 0.26 22.60 -2.56
N SER A 113 -0.89 22.31 -3.15
CA SER A 113 -1.78 23.29 -3.76
C SER A 113 -3.18 23.12 -3.17
N ALA A 114 -3.67 24.16 -2.49
CA ALA A 114 -5.03 24.15 -1.96
C ALA A 114 -6.09 24.14 -3.08
N GLU A 115 -5.76 24.71 -4.24
CA GLU A 115 -6.64 24.76 -5.42
C GLU A 115 -6.82 23.37 -6.03
N GLU A 116 -5.71 22.65 -6.30
CA GLU A 116 -5.74 21.27 -6.80
C GLU A 116 -6.48 20.37 -5.81
N TRP A 117 -6.20 20.50 -4.51
CA TRP A 117 -6.86 19.71 -3.48
C TRP A 117 -8.37 19.95 -3.42
N HIS A 118 -8.82 21.19 -3.64
CA HIS A 118 -10.24 21.53 -3.72
C HIS A 118 -10.91 20.92 -4.95
N LEU A 119 -10.17 20.76 -6.05
CA LEU A 119 -10.59 20.06 -7.25
C LEU A 119 -10.46 18.53 -7.14
N ARG A 120 -10.14 17.99 -5.95
CA ARG A 120 -9.89 16.57 -5.70
C ARG A 120 -8.72 16.01 -6.52
N ASP A 121 -7.72 16.85 -6.79
CA ASP A 121 -6.46 16.48 -7.39
C ASP A 121 -5.37 16.45 -6.32
N ALA A 122 -4.93 15.24 -5.95
CA ALA A 122 -3.83 15.01 -5.02
C ALA A 122 -2.51 14.65 -5.72
N SER A 123 -2.43 14.78 -7.05
CA SER A 123 -1.22 14.42 -7.82
C SER A 123 0.01 15.23 -7.38
N GLY A 124 -0.19 16.49 -6.97
CA GLY A 124 0.84 17.35 -6.39
C GLY A 124 1.37 16.89 -5.04
N GLY A 125 0.65 16.00 -4.35
CA GLY A 125 0.97 15.47 -3.03
C GLY A 125 0.95 16.54 -1.93
N CYS A 126 1.60 16.20 -0.81
CA CYS A 126 1.67 17.05 0.37
C CYS A 126 3.09 17.56 0.63
N ILE A 127 3.19 18.70 1.29
CA ILE A 127 4.43 19.32 1.74
C ILE A 127 4.42 19.44 3.26
N LYS A 128 5.60 19.58 3.87
CA LYS A 128 5.68 19.75 5.33
C LYS A 128 4.91 21.01 5.72
N GLY A 129 3.98 20.86 6.65
CA GLY A 129 3.20 21.99 7.15
C GLY A 129 4.08 22.99 7.88
N ARG A 130 3.72 24.27 7.85
CA ARG A 130 4.51 25.35 8.47
C ARG A 130 4.83 25.11 9.95
N LYS A 131 3.95 24.41 10.69
CA LYS A 131 4.15 24.04 12.09
C LYS A 131 5.13 22.86 12.30
N ALA A 132 5.38 22.06 11.27
CA ALA A 132 6.25 20.87 11.31
C ALA A 132 7.71 21.17 10.89
N LEU A 133 8.07 22.44 10.68
CA LEU A 133 9.39 22.83 10.18
C LEU A 133 10.55 22.65 11.20
N SER A 134 10.27 22.39 12.48
CA SER A 134 11.30 22.08 13.49
C SER A 134 11.33 20.58 13.82
N MET A 135 11.72 19.78 12.82
CA MET A 135 11.93 18.33 12.99
C MET A 135 13.31 17.98 13.57
N CYS A 136 14.16 18.97 13.84
CA CYS A 136 15.44 18.75 14.52
C CYS A 136 15.58 19.67 15.73
N GLY A 137 15.80 19.08 16.89
CA GLY A 137 16.46 19.75 18.01
C GLY A 137 15.67 20.08 19.28
N ASN A 138 14.39 19.70 19.45
CA ASN A 138 13.68 19.72 20.76
C ASN A 138 12.19 19.27 20.71
N GLY A 139 11.86 18.14 20.08
CA GLY A 139 10.46 17.65 20.04
C GLY A 139 10.20 16.50 19.08
N GLU A 140 11.23 15.73 18.77
CA GLU A 140 11.23 14.72 17.71
C GLU A 140 10.44 13.48 18.14
N GLY A 141 9.64 12.95 17.23
CA GLY A 141 8.83 11.77 17.46
C GLY A 141 8.24 11.20 16.18
N PHE A 142 7.84 9.94 16.24
CA PHE A 142 7.13 9.28 15.16
C PHE A 142 5.65 9.25 15.49
N VAL A 143 4.81 9.60 14.51
CA VAL A 143 3.38 9.34 14.60
C VAL A 143 3.13 7.97 14.00
N LYS A 144 2.52 7.07 14.79
CA LYS A 144 2.08 5.78 14.28
C LYS A 144 0.88 6.00 13.37
N VAL A 145 1.03 5.68 12.09
CA VAL A 145 -0.07 5.58 11.14
C VAL A 145 -0.53 4.12 11.15
N VAL A 146 -1.80 3.88 11.43
CA VAL A 146 -2.40 2.54 11.48
C VAL A 146 -3.16 2.25 10.20
N ASN A 147 -3.32 0.97 9.86
CA ASN A 147 -4.07 0.52 8.68
C ASN A 147 -3.57 1.12 7.35
N ALA A 148 -2.26 1.34 7.23
CA ALA A 148 -1.65 1.89 6.03
C ALA A 148 -0.83 0.82 5.30
N TYR A 149 -0.92 0.82 3.97
CA TYR A 149 0.01 0.07 3.14
C TYR A 149 1.44 0.60 3.33
N ILE A 150 2.40 -0.32 3.30
CA ILE A 150 3.83 0.02 3.32
C ILE A 150 4.12 0.93 2.11
N PRO A 151 4.76 2.10 2.31
CA PRO A 151 5.08 2.99 1.21
C PRO A 151 6.12 2.37 0.27
N ASP A 152 6.28 2.96 -0.91
CA ASP A 152 7.26 2.54 -1.90
C ASP A 152 8.64 2.30 -1.28
N THR A 153 9.16 1.08 -1.47
CA THR A 153 10.39 0.60 -0.82
C THR A 153 11.63 0.77 -1.68
N SER A 154 11.57 1.47 -2.83
CA SER A 154 12.71 1.66 -3.73
C SER A 154 13.92 2.34 -3.08
N LYS A 155 13.68 3.15 -2.04
CA LYS A 155 14.71 3.83 -1.23
C LYS A 155 14.80 3.30 0.20
N ALA A 156 14.03 2.26 0.52
CA ALA A 156 14.08 1.63 1.83
C ALA A 156 15.31 0.74 1.94
N ARG A 157 15.85 0.62 3.15
CA ARG A 157 16.96 -0.29 3.45
C ARG A 157 16.54 -1.19 4.59
N LEU A 158 16.56 -2.51 4.35
CA LEU A 158 16.23 -3.48 5.38
C LEU A 158 17.35 -3.52 6.42
N LEU A 159 17.02 -3.17 7.65
CA LEU A 159 17.92 -3.28 8.80
C LEU A 159 17.58 -4.55 9.57
N LYS A 160 18.31 -5.63 9.29
CA LYS A 160 18.11 -6.95 9.92
C LYS A 160 18.30 -6.96 11.45
N SER A 161 18.91 -5.92 12.02
CA SER A 161 19.11 -5.78 13.46
C SER A 161 17.89 -5.25 14.22
N LEU A 162 16.82 -4.87 13.52
CA LEU A 162 15.61 -4.26 14.11
C LEU A 162 14.37 -5.19 14.04
N SER A 163 14.54 -6.43 13.60
CA SER A 163 13.49 -7.45 13.73
C SER A 163 13.38 -7.84 15.20
N VAL A 164 12.34 -7.32 15.87
CA VAL A 164 11.85 -7.80 17.17
C VAL A 164 11.13 -9.12 16.96
#